data_AF-A0A381YI91-F1
#
_entry.id   AF-A0A381YI91-F1
#
_cell.length_a   1.000
_cell.length_b   1.000
_cell.length_c   1.000
_cell.angle_alpha   90.00
_cell.angle_beta   90.00
_cell.angle_gamma   90.00
#
_symmetry.space_group_name_H-M   'P 1'
#
loop_
_entity.id
_entity.type
_entity.pdbx_description
1 polymer ?
#
loop_
_entity_poly.entity_id
_entity_poly.type
_entity_poly.pdbx_seq_one_letter_code
_entity_poly.pdbx_strand_id
1 'polypeptide(L)'
;QWNFIVFKHNEHQVDKAKKVAKSIGMDFRVKVTQKFRGHKNFSVMEDGKKLYDLFPPDNSKYRHPNIGNKLQVPDDEETYFSKTGPYGTLGCTDYSKLDNIKINCIVKKQQEVFLAYTGHLLPCCYIGTPYYDSPGNGQFKEDIGLIKFDLNKLSVKKAMNNLKLVEETWNQKTIREGKLLTCVKVCGENTQNRTGYVE
;
A
#
# COMPACT_ATOMS: atom_id res chain seq x y z
N GLN A 1 -9.61 -12.62 -8.03
CA GLN A 1 -10.71 -11.87 -7.39
C GLN A 1 -10.44 -10.38 -7.46
N TRP A 2 -11.41 -9.57 -7.90
CA TRP A 2 -11.38 -8.10 -7.92
C TRP A 2 -12.01 -7.55 -6.65
N ASN A 3 -11.21 -6.88 -5.82
CA ASN A 3 -11.70 -6.07 -4.71
C ASN A 3 -11.86 -4.62 -5.17
N PHE A 4 -13.09 -4.21 -5.50
CA PHE A 4 -13.42 -2.87 -5.96
C PHE A 4 -13.71 -1.95 -4.77
N ILE A 5 -12.82 -0.99 -4.51
CA ILE A 5 -13.00 0.01 -3.47
C ILE A 5 -13.80 1.19 -4.03
N VAL A 6 -14.88 1.55 -3.35
CA VAL A 6 -15.80 2.59 -3.82
C VAL A 6 -15.48 3.92 -3.16
N PHE A 7 -15.47 4.97 -3.98
CA PHE A 7 -15.32 6.38 -3.63
C PHE A 7 -16.38 7.20 -4.37
N LYS A 8 -16.59 8.45 -3.97
CA LYS A 8 -17.53 9.37 -4.65
C LYS A 8 -17.31 9.43 -6.17
N HIS A 9 -16.05 9.49 -6.60
CA HIS A 9 -15.74 9.65 -8.02
C HIS A 9 -15.99 8.38 -8.86
N ASN A 10 -16.09 7.18 -8.28
CA ASN A 10 -16.20 5.92 -9.03
C ASN A 10 -17.46 5.10 -8.72
N GLU A 11 -18.33 5.53 -7.79
CA GLU A 11 -19.50 4.75 -7.38
C GLU A 11 -20.48 4.46 -8.51
N HIS A 12 -20.53 5.33 -9.52
CA HIS A 12 -21.31 5.13 -10.74
C HIS A 12 -20.78 3.99 -11.64
N GLN A 13 -19.57 3.49 -11.40
CA GLN A 13 -18.90 2.47 -12.22
C GLN A 13 -19.08 1.05 -11.68
N VAL A 14 -19.67 0.87 -10.48
CA VAL A 14 -19.76 -0.43 -9.79
C VAL A 14 -20.40 -1.51 -10.66
N ASP A 15 -21.53 -1.22 -11.31
CA ASP A 15 -22.24 -2.19 -12.14
C ASP A 15 -21.47 -2.54 -13.42
N LYS A 16 -20.79 -1.55 -14.02
CA LYS A 16 -19.91 -1.77 -15.18
C LYS A 16 -18.74 -2.66 -14.80
N ALA A 17 -18.08 -2.37 -13.67
CA ALA A 17 -16.95 -3.16 -13.17
C ALA A 17 -17.36 -4.61 -12.86
N LYS A 18 -18.54 -4.82 -12.25
CA LYS A 18 -19.10 -6.15 -11.98
C LYS A 18 -19.35 -6.94 -13.27
N LYS A 19 -19.89 -6.30 -14.32
CA LYS A 19 -20.09 -6.94 -15.64
C LYS A 19 -18.76 -7.34 -16.28
N VAL A 20 -17.74 -6.48 -16.22
CA VAL A 20 -16.39 -6.77 -16.73
C VAL A 20 -15.75 -7.94 -15.99
N ALA A 21 -15.85 -7.98 -14.66
CA ALA A 21 -15.33 -9.08 -13.87
C ALA A 21 -15.95 -10.42 -14.28
N LYS A 22 -17.28 -10.44 -14.46
CA LYS A 22 -18.00 -11.61 -14.94
C LYS A 22 -17.56 -12.04 -16.34
N SER A 23 -17.36 -11.11 -17.28
CA SER A 23 -16.97 -11.45 -18.66
C SER A 23 -15.59 -12.07 -18.77
N ILE A 24 -14.69 -11.83 -17.80
CA ILE A 24 -13.34 -12.41 -17.76
C ILE A 24 -13.21 -13.56 -16.76
N GLY A 25 -14.32 -14.05 -16.19
CA GLY A 25 -14.31 -15.16 -15.23
C GLY A 25 -13.67 -14.84 -13.88
N MET A 26 -13.65 -13.56 -13.47
CA MET A 26 -13.07 -13.13 -12.19
C MET A 26 -14.16 -12.84 -11.15
N ASP A 27 -13.99 -13.36 -9.93
CA ASP A 27 -14.82 -13.00 -8.77
C ASP A 27 -14.79 -11.50 -8.50
N PHE A 28 -15.92 -10.90 -8.14
CA PHE A 28 -16.04 -9.47 -7.87
C PHE A 28 -16.61 -9.21 -6.48
N ARG A 29 -15.91 -8.36 -5.72
CA ARG A 29 -16.32 -7.94 -4.38
C ARG A 29 -16.21 -6.43 -4.24
N VAL A 30 -17.24 -5.82 -3.66
CA VAL A 30 -17.19 -4.41 -3.23
C VAL A 30 -16.54 -4.33 -1.84
N LYS A 31 -15.57 -3.43 -1.69
CA LYS A 31 -14.87 -3.19 -0.42
C LYS A 31 -15.18 -1.79 0.10
N VAL A 32 -15.78 -1.73 1.28
CA VAL A 32 -15.99 -0.47 2.02
C VAL A 32 -14.66 -0.06 2.67
N THR A 33 -14.20 1.15 2.37
CA THR A 33 -12.93 1.67 2.86
C THR A 33 -13.04 2.27 4.27
N GLN A 34 -11.98 2.10 5.05
CA GLN A 34 -11.85 2.70 6.39
C GLN A 34 -11.12 4.05 6.38
N LYS A 35 -10.69 4.52 5.20
CA LYS A 35 -9.85 5.73 5.03
C LYS A 35 -10.47 7.02 5.60
N PHE A 36 -11.79 7.08 5.71
CA PHE A 36 -12.52 8.27 6.16
C PHE A 36 -12.85 8.26 7.66
N ARG A 37 -12.33 7.29 8.43
CA ARG A 37 -12.42 7.37 9.89
C ARG A 37 -11.64 8.60 10.37
N GLY A 38 -12.31 9.53 11.05
CA GLY A 38 -11.67 10.74 11.59
C GLY A 38 -11.61 11.94 10.63
N HIS A 39 -11.71 11.73 9.31
CA HIS A 39 -11.69 12.81 8.29
C HIS A 39 -12.73 12.65 7.16
N LYS A 40 -13.11 13.77 6.51
CA LYS A 40 -14.08 13.82 5.38
C LYS A 40 -13.46 13.52 4.01
N ASN A 41 -12.16 13.64 3.89
CA ASN A 41 -11.39 13.40 2.67
C ASN A 41 -10.14 12.60 3.00
N PHE A 42 -9.53 12.06 1.96
CA PHE A 42 -8.21 11.46 2.00
C PHE A 42 -7.39 12.07 0.87
N SER A 43 -6.35 12.83 1.20
CA SER A 43 -5.49 13.46 0.19
C SER A 43 -4.59 12.42 -0.48
N VAL A 44 -4.64 12.38 -1.81
CA VAL A 44 -3.75 11.59 -2.64
C VAL A 44 -2.51 12.43 -2.92
N MET A 45 -1.36 11.88 -2.55
CA MET A 45 -0.05 12.53 -2.66
C MET A 45 0.84 11.71 -3.58
N GLU A 46 1.67 12.39 -4.36
CA GLU A 46 2.74 11.77 -5.15
C GLU A 46 3.99 12.67 -5.06
N ASP A 47 5.10 12.08 -4.61
CA ASP A 47 6.39 12.76 -4.45
C ASP A 47 6.28 14.08 -3.65
N GLY A 48 5.52 14.02 -2.54
CA GLY A 48 5.29 15.14 -1.62
C GLY A 48 4.26 16.16 -2.12
N LYS A 49 3.74 16.00 -3.35
CA LYS A 49 2.75 16.92 -3.92
C LYS A 49 1.35 16.34 -3.80
N LYS A 50 0.41 17.17 -3.35
CA LYS A 50 -1.01 16.81 -3.38
C LYS A 50 -1.50 16.80 -4.82
N LEU A 51 -2.07 15.67 -5.25
CA LEU A 51 -2.70 15.54 -6.57
C LEU A 51 -4.19 15.92 -6.50
N TYR A 52 -4.95 15.26 -5.63
CA TYR A 52 -6.39 15.47 -5.45
C TYR A 52 -6.87 14.85 -4.13
N ASP A 53 -8.14 15.09 -3.80
CA ASP A 53 -8.80 14.48 -2.64
C ASP A 53 -9.76 13.36 -3.05
N LEU A 54 -9.71 12.24 -2.33
CA LEU A 54 -10.75 11.23 -2.34
C LEU A 54 -11.83 11.60 -1.32
N PHE A 55 -13.08 11.31 -1.67
CA PHE A 55 -14.24 11.52 -0.81
C PHE A 55 -15.05 10.21 -0.64
N PRO A 56 -15.74 10.04 0.50
CA PRO A 56 -16.61 8.88 0.71
C PRO A 56 -17.74 8.85 -0.35
N PRO A 57 -18.18 7.66 -0.80
CA PRO A 57 -19.27 7.51 -1.79
C PRO A 57 -20.53 8.24 -1.36
N ASP A 58 -21.29 8.89 -2.24
CA ASP A 58 -22.59 9.50 -1.92
C ASP A 58 -23.63 8.44 -1.49
N ASN A 59 -23.58 7.27 -2.13
CA ASN A 59 -24.44 6.15 -1.80
C ASN A 59 -24.03 5.48 -0.47
N SER A 60 -24.93 5.52 0.52
CA SER A 60 -24.73 4.94 1.85
C SER A 60 -24.46 3.43 1.82
N LYS A 61 -24.92 2.70 0.80
CA LYS A 61 -24.65 1.26 0.61
C LYS A 61 -23.15 0.95 0.54
N TYR A 62 -22.34 1.87 0.03
CA TYR A 62 -20.90 1.68 -0.19
C TYR A 62 -20.04 2.42 0.83
N ARG A 63 -20.68 3.08 1.81
CA ARG A 63 -20.06 4.05 2.70
C ARG A 63 -19.89 3.45 4.09
N HIS A 64 -18.71 3.63 4.68
CA HIS A 64 -18.50 3.27 6.08
C HIS A 64 -19.30 4.24 6.99
N PRO A 65 -19.98 3.76 8.06
CA PRO A 65 -20.77 4.64 8.93
C PRO A 65 -19.91 5.67 9.67
N ASN A 66 -18.69 5.29 10.06
CA ASN A 66 -17.79 6.20 10.76
C ASN A 66 -16.99 7.04 9.76
N ILE A 67 -17.53 8.20 9.40
CA ILE A 67 -16.83 9.26 8.67
C ILE A 67 -16.56 10.41 9.63
N GLY A 68 -15.34 10.94 9.61
CA GLY A 68 -15.02 12.10 10.44
C GLY A 68 -15.64 13.39 9.95
N ASN A 69 -15.62 14.41 10.81
CA ASN A 69 -16.27 15.69 10.52
C ASN A 69 -15.32 16.77 9.98
N LYS A 70 -14.01 16.54 10.04
CA LYS A 70 -12.97 17.49 9.65
C LYS A 70 -12.37 17.13 8.30
N LEU A 71 -11.99 18.13 7.51
CA LEU A 71 -11.13 17.88 6.35
C LEU A 71 -9.74 17.48 6.85
N GLN A 72 -9.14 16.47 6.25
CA GLN A 72 -7.72 16.25 6.31
C GLN A 72 -7.05 17.33 5.45
N VAL A 73 -6.27 18.18 6.09
CA VAL A 73 -5.35 19.10 5.41
C VAL A 73 -3.97 18.44 5.55
N PRO A 74 -3.28 18.14 4.44
CA PRO A 74 -1.87 17.79 4.54
C PRO A 74 -1.15 18.97 5.20
N ASP A 75 -0.41 18.72 6.29
CA ASP A 75 0.43 19.75 6.88
C ASP A 75 1.32 20.35 5.77
N ASP A 76 1.32 21.67 5.77
CA ASP A 76 1.88 22.61 4.82
C ASP A 76 3.33 22.27 4.43
N GLU A 77 3.54 22.13 3.12
CA GLU A 77 4.77 22.15 2.29
C GLU A 77 6.10 21.49 2.72
N GLU A 78 6.26 20.91 3.93
CA GLU A 78 7.54 20.31 4.36
C GLU A 78 7.44 18.92 5.02
N THR A 79 6.24 18.37 5.21
CA THR A 79 6.05 17.25 6.16
C THR A 79 5.65 15.90 5.56
N TYR A 80 5.54 15.78 4.24
CA TYR A 80 5.26 14.48 3.60
C TYR A 80 6.47 13.96 2.84
N PHE A 81 7.21 13.06 3.50
CA PHE A 81 8.24 12.13 2.98
C PHE A 81 9.01 12.63 1.73
N SER A 82 9.43 13.89 1.71
CA SER A 82 10.26 14.41 0.64
C SER A 82 11.67 13.87 0.84
N LYS A 83 12.37 13.58 -0.26
CA LYS A 83 13.77 13.09 -0.26
C LYS A 83 14.73 13.98 0.54
N THR A 84 14.36 15.25 0.77
CA THR A 84 15.18 16.29 1.39
C THR A 84 14.54 16.93 2.63
N GLY A 85 13.35 16.48 3.04
CA GLY A 85 12.69 17.02 4.24
C GLY A 85 13.39 16.57 5.53
N PRO A 86 13.08 17.19 6.68
CA PRO A 86 13.69 16.87 7.99
C PRO A 86 13.48 15.42 8.45
N TYR A 87 12.74 14.64 7.67
CA TYR A 87 12.42 13.24 7.89
C TYR A 87 13.12 12.31 6.87
N GLY A 88 13.50 12.69 5.65
CA GLY A 88 14.04 11.72 4.67
C GLY A 88 13.10 10.53 4.37
N THR A 89 13.54 9.56 3.55
CA THR A 89 12.75 8.36 3.16
C THR A 89 12.34 7.49 4.34
N LEU A 90 13.07 7.55 5.46
CA LEU A 90 12.81 6.75 6.66
C LEU A 90 12.30 7.55 7.86
N GLY A 91 12.21 8.86 7.84
CA GLY A 91 11.97 9.64 9.07
C GLY A 91 13.19 9.72 9.99
N CYS A 92 13.39 10.87 10.65
CA CYS A 92 14.13 10.96 11.91
C CYS A 92 13.27 10.38 13.04
N THR A 93 13.05 9.07 13.03
CA THR A 93 12.26 8.35 14.03
C THR A 93 13.10 7.27 14.70
N ASP A 94 12.99 7.15 16.02
CA ASP A 94 13.55 6.02 16.75
C ASP A 94 12.78 4.74 16.40
N TYR A 95 13.48 3.82 15.72
CA TYR A 95 12.96 2.51 15.32
C TYR A 95 13.39 1.37 16.24
N SER A 96 14.04 1.66 17.38
CA SER A 96 14.56 0.65 18.31
C SER A 96 13.54 -0.41 18.70
N LYS A 97 12.26 -0.02 18.87
CA LYS A 97 11.14 -0.93 19.17
C LYS A 97 10.84 -1.95 18.06
N LEU A 98 11.37 -1.73 16.86
CA LEU A 98 11.21 -2.59 15.69
C LEU A 98 12.44 -3.47 15.41
N ASP A 99 13.51 -3.31 16.18
CA ASP A 99 14.75 -4.07 16.01
C ASP A 99 14.57 -5.55 16.35
N ASN A 100 15.31 -6.40 15.65
CA ASN A 100 15.34 -7.85 15.81
C ASN A 100 13.97 -8.55 15.67
N ILE A 101 12.92 -7.86 15.20
CA ILE A 101 11.63 -8.48 14.91
C ILE A 101 11.81 -9.46 13.73
N LYS A 102 11.40 -10.70 13.97
CA LYS A 102 11.34 -11.76 12.96
C LYS A 102 10.07 -11.59 12.10
N ILE A 103 10.23 -11.87 10.81
CA ILE A 103 9.16 -11.75 9.82
C ILE A 103 8.51 -13.12 9.58
N ASN A 104 7.20 -13.19 9.82
CA ASN A 104 6.34 -14.32 9.43
C ASN A 104 5.42 -13.86 8.30
N CYS A 105 5.91 -13.91 7.06
CA CYS A 105 5.24 -13.33 5.91
C CYS A 105 3.92 -14.04 5.56
N ILE A 106 2.81 -13.31 5.67
CA ILE A 106 1.47 -13.80 5.33
C ILE A 106 1.33 -14.13 3.83
N VAL A 107 1.94 -13.31 2.97
CA VAL A 107 1.85 -13.47 1.52
C VAL A 107 2.63 -14.68 1.03
N LYS A 108 3.80 -14.96 1.64
CA LYS A 108 4.58 -16.17 1.36
C LYS A 108 3.80 -17.44 1.71
N LYS A 109 3.05 -17.43 2.83
CA LYS A 109 2.16 -18.53 3.22
C LYS A 109 1.01 -18.72 2.23
N GLN A 110 0.45 -17.64 1.71
CA GLN A 110 -0.68 -17.67 0.76
C GLN A 110 -0.24 -17.89 -0.70
N GLN A 111 1.06 -17.78 -0.99
CA GLN A 111 1.64 -17.86 -2.32
C GLN A 111 1.05 -16.86 -3.31
N GLU A 112 0.90 -15.61 -2.88
CA GLU A 112 0.36 -14.53 -3.72
C GLU A 112 1.45 -13.60 -4.24
N VAL A 113 1.16 -12.94 -5.35
CA VAL A 113 1.95 -11.82 -5.89
C VAL A 113 1.01 -10.67 -6.22
N PHE A 114 1.54 -9.44 -6.19
CA PHE A 114 0.78 -8.25 -6.52
C PHE A 114 1.25 -7.68 -7.85
N LEU A 115 0.33 -7.60 -8.82
CA LEU A 115 0.56 -6.90 -10.08
C LEU A 115 -0.07 -5.51 -10.01
N ALA A 116 0.76 -4.48 -9.99
CA ALA A 116 0.32 -3.10 -10.03
C ALA A 116 -0.22 -2.72 -11.42
N TYR A 117 -1.15 -1.76 -11.48
CA TYR A 117 -1.69 -1.25 -12.75
C TYR A 117 -0.62 -0.63 -13.66
N THR A 118 0.52 -0.22 -13.10
CA THR A 118 1.67 0.30 -13.86
C THR A 118 2.58 -0.79 -14.43
N GLY A 119 2.22 -2.07 -14.29
CA GLY A 119 2.98 -3.20 -14.82
C GLY A 119 4.11 -3.71 -13.91
N HIS A 120 4.12 -3.31 -12.63
CA HIS A 120 5.11 -3.80 -11.66
C HIS A 120 4.61 -5.06 -10.96
N LEU A 121 5.40 -6.14 -11.01
CA LEU A 121 5.13 -7.40 -10.33
C LEU A 121 5.87 -7.45 -8.98
N LEU A 122 5.16 -7.18 -7.91
CA LEU A 122 5.69 -6.99 -6.56
C LEU A 122 5.33 -8.18 -5.65
N PRO A 123 6.11 -8.43 -4.58
CA PRO A 123 5.92 -9.62 -3.75
C PRO A 123 4.69 -9.55 -2.86
N CYS A 124 4.07 -8.37 -2.71
CA CYS A 124 3.00 -8.14 -1.75
C CYS A 124 2.32 -6.79 -2.02
N CYS A 125 1.01 -6.68 -1.81
CA CYS A 125 0.27 -5.43 -2.00
C CYS A 125 0.63 -4.32 -0.99
N TYR A 126 1.14 -4.67 0.19
CA TYR A 126 1.61 -3.69 1.19
C TYR A 126 2.90 -2.99 0.77
N ILE A 127 3.74 -3.67 -0.01
CA ILE A 127 4.89 -3.07 -0.71
C ILE A 127 4.41 -2.42 -2.03
N GLY A 128 3.39 -3.04 -2.63
CA GLY A 128 2.73 -2.69 -3.89
C GLY A 128 1.87 -1.45 -3.92
N THR A 129 1.95 -0.57 -2.92
CA THR A 129 1.42 0.80 -3.01
C THR A 129 2.55 1.81 -3.23
N PRO A 130 3.35 1.72 -4.32
CA PRO A 130 4.54 2.54 -4.49
C PRO A 130 4.26 4.02 -4.76
N TYR A 131 3.01 4.38 -4.99
CA TYR A 131 2.56 5.76 -5.20
C TYR A 131 1.88 6.34 -3.96
N TYR A 132 1.97 5.66 -2.82
CA TYR A 132 1.59 6.22 -1.54
C TYR A 132 2.84 6.71 -0.82
N ASP A 133 2.96 8.02 -0.63
CA ASP A 133 4.07 8.63 0.10
C ASP A 133 4.03 8.17 1.56
N SER A 134 4.93 7.25 1.90
CA SER A 134 5.08 6.66 3.23
C SER A 134 6.54 6.27 3.44
N PRO A 135 7.02 6.17 4.68
CA PRO A 135 8.44 5.91 4.91
C PRO A 135 8.84 4.51 4.44
N GLY A 136 7.94 3.53 4.57
CA GLY A 136 8.18 2.18 4.07
C GLY A 136 8.27 2.09 2.55
N ASN A 137 7.52 2.94 1.83
CA ASN A 137 7.61 3.04 0.37
C ASN A 137 8.87 3.77 -0.07
N GLY A 138 9.20 4.89 0.60
CA GLY A 138 10.46 5.61 0.36
C GLY A 138 11.67 4.71 0.50
N GLN A 139 11.75 3.99 1.62
CA GLN A 139 12.79 2.98 1.87
C GLN A 139 12.83 1.92 0.77
N PHE A 140 11.69 1.33 0.39
CA PHE A 140 11.67 0.28 -0.63
C PHE A 140 12.19 0.78 -1.99
N LYS A 141 11.84 2.01 -2.39
CA LYS A 141 12.33 2.63 -3.62
C LYS A 141 13.84 2.86 -3.59
N GLU A 142 14.38 3.21 -2.43
CA GLU A 142 15.81 3.50 -2.25
C GLU A 142 16.65 2.22 -2.15
N ASP A 143 16.29 1.34 -1.23
CA ASP A 143 17.08 0.13 -0.91
C ASP A 143 16.98 -0.93 -2.02
N ILE A 144 15.81 -1.04 -2.66
CA ILE A 144 15.53 -2.10 -3.65
C ILE A 144 15.28 -1.52 -5.04
N GLY A 145 14.36 -0.57 -5.19
CA GLY A 145 14.07 0.07 -6.47
C GLY A 145 13.04 -0.67 -7.32
N LEU A 146 12.01 0.09 -7.77
CA LEU A 146 10.86 -0.42 -8.52
C LEU A 146 11.22 -1.02 -9.88
N ILE A 147 12.26 -0.51 -10.54
CA ILE A 147 12.67 -0.95 -11.88
C ILE A 147 13.01 -2.45 -11.93
N LYS A 148 13.36 -3.05 -10.78
CA LYS A 148 13.63 -4.49 -10.65
C LYS A 148 12.37 -5.35 -10.79
N PHE A 149 11.19 -4.74 -10.85
CA PHE A 149 9.89 -5.42 -10.89
C PHE A 149 9.04 -5.01 -12.10
N ASP A 150 9.54 -4.13 -12.96
CA ASP A 150 8.80 -3.58 -14.10
C ASP A 150 8.72 -4.58 -15.26
N LEU A 151 7.52 -5.13 -15.52
CA LEU A 151 7.28 -6.06 -16.62
C LEU A 151 7.33 -5.42 -18.01
N ASN A 152 7.31 -4.08 -18.09
CA ASN A 152 7.56 -3.39 -19.36
C ASN A 152 9.05 -3.41 -19.76
N LYS A 153 9.94 -3.79 -18.82
CA LYS A 153 11.39 -3.85 -19.01
C LYS A 153 11.97 -5.24 -18.79
N LEU A 154 11.26 -6.10 -18.06
CA LEU A 154 11.74 -7.41 -17.62
C LEU A 154 10.77 -8.52 -18.05
N SER A 155 11.31 -9.73 -18.22
CA SER A 155 10.47 -10.92 -18.33
C SER A 155 9.82 -11.25 -16.97
N VAL A 156 8.64 -11.89 -17.01
CA VAL A 156 7.95 -12.38 -15.80
C VAL A 156 8.88 -13.23 -14.93
N LYS A 157 9.64 -14.15 -15.53
CA LYS A 157 10.60 -15.00 -14.80
C LYS A 157 11.65 -14.17 -14.04
N LYS A 158 12.18 -13.11 -14.67
CA LYS A 158 13.17 -12.23 -14.03
C LYS A 158 12.55 -11.41 -12.90
N ALA A 159 11.36 -10.84 -13.10
CA ALA A 159 10.64 -10.12 -12.05
C ALA A 159 10.29 -11.03 -10.86
N MET A 160 9.83 -12.27 -11.13
CA MET A 160 9.56 -13.28 -10.10
C MET A 160 10.83 -13.65 -9.32
N ASN A 161 11.96 -13.84 -9.99
CA ASN A 161 13.23 -14.10 -9.32
C ASN A 161 13.68 -12.93 -8.44
N ASN A 162 13.35 -11.69 -8.82
CA ASN A 162 13.70 -10.50 -8.05
C ASN A 162 12.86 -10.34 -6.77
N LEU A 163 11.74 -11.06 -6.62
CA LEU A 163 10.94 -11.04 -5.39
C LEU A 163 11.76 -11.45 -4.16
N LYS A 164 12.77 -12.33 -4.34
CA LYS A 164 13.68 -12.76 -3.27
C LYS A 164 14.47 -11.63 -2.63
N LEU A 165 14.71 -10.52 -3.36
CA LEU A 165 15.44 -9.36 -2.85
C LEU A 165 14.73 -8.76 -1.62
N VAL A 166 13.40 -8.85 -1.56
CA VAL A 166 12.61 -8.43 -0.39
C VAL A 166 12.80 -9.42 0.76
N GLU A 167 12.86 -10.72 0.50
CA GLU A 167 13.07 -11.73 1.54
C GLU A 167 14.46 -11.64 2.16
N GLU A 168 15.48 -11.34 1.35
CA GLU A 168 16.88 -11.17 1.79
C GLU A 168 17.01 -10.06 2.85
N THR A 169 16.16 -9.04 2.81
CA THR A 169 16.13 -7.95 3.81
C THR A 169 15.73 -8.42 5.22
N TRP A 170 15.04 -9.56 5.33
CA TRP A 170 14.54 -10.04 6.63
C TRP A 170 15.67 -10.54 7.54
N ASN A 171 16.85 -10.82 6.97
CA ASN A 171 18.04 -11.24 7.70
C ASN A 171 18.75 -10.11 8.45
N GLN A 172 18.44 -8.85 8.10
CA GLN A 172 19.01 -7.68 8.79
C GLN A 172 18.43 -7.58 10.21
N LYS A 173 19.10 -6.90 11.14
CA LYS A 173 18.56 -6.76 12.51
C LYS A 173 17.65 -5.54 12.61
N THR A 174 18.06 -4.43 12.01
CA THR A 174 17.40 -3.13 12.15
C THR A 174 16.87 -2.58 10.82
N ILE A 175 15.97 -1.60 10.89
CA ILE A 175 15.52 -0.85 9.70
C ILE A 175 16.69 -0.13 9.02
N ARG A 176 17.63 0.40 9.79
CA ARG A 176 18.81 1.12 9.30
C ARG A 176 19.82 0.22 8.58
N GLU A 177 19.84 -1.07 8.88
CA GLU A 177 20.64 -2.07 8.17
C GLU A 177 19.94 -2.59 6.90
N GLY A 178 18.77 -2.05 6.55
CA GLY A 178 18.03 -2.41 5.35
C GLY A 178 16.88 -3.40 5.57
N LYS A 179 16.49 -3.70 6.82
CA LYS A 179 15.23 -4.41 7.06
C LYS A 179 14.07 -3.52 6.64
N LEU A 180 13.20 -4.01 5.76
CA LEU A 180 12.08 -3.21 5.27
C LEU A 180 11.05 -2.93 6.38
N LEU A 181 10.81 -1.64 6.65
CA LEU A 181 9.85 -1.12 7.62
C LEU A 181 8.44 -1.68 7.37
N THR A 182 8.01 -1.73 6.10
CA THR A 182 6.72 -2.28 5.70
C THR A 182 6.59 -3.75 6.08
N CYS A 183 7.62 -4.56 5.86
CA CYS A 183 7.62 -5.97 6.21
C CYS A 183 7.48 -6.15 7.74
N VAL A 184 8.22 -5.37 8.53
CA VAL A 184 8.14 -5.43 10.00
C VAL A 184 6.76 -5.04 10.51
N LYS A 185 6.18 -3.94 10.01
CA LYS A 185 4.88 -3.42 10.48
C LYS A 185 3.68 -4.31 10.12
N VAL A 186 3.79 -5.10 9.06
CA VAL A 186 2.68 -5.90 8.53
C VAL A 186 2.82 -7.38 8.91
N CYS A 187 4.03 -7.92 8.81
CA CYS A 187 4.32 -9.35 8.93
C CYS A 187 5.26 -9.66 10.11
N GLY A 188 5.63 -8.69 10.95
CA GLY A 188 6.44 -8.93 12.12
C GLY A 188 5.68 -9.75 13.17
N GLU A 189 6.37 -10.67 13.84
CA GLU A 189 5.78 -11.59 14.84
C GLU A 189 4.94 -10.88 15.93
N ASN A 190 5.29 -9.63 16.27
CA ASN A 190 4.61 -8.84 17.31
C ASN A 190 3.58 -7.84 16.74
N THR A 191 3.18 -7.96 15.47
CA THR A 191 2.26 -7.00 14.82
C THR A 191 0.86 -7.57 14.63
N GLN A 192 -0.16 -6.79 15.05
CA GLN A 192 -1.58 -7.18 15.04
C GLN A 192 -2.35 -6.71 13.80
N ASN A 193 -1.69 -6.39 12.69
CA ASN A 193 -2.38 -5.88 11.49
C ASN A 193 -2.97 -7.02 10.64
N ARG A 194 -4.01 -7.70 11.13
CA ARG A 194 -4.85 -8.58 10.30
C ARG A 194 -6.06 -7.80 9.81
N THR A 195 -6.15 -7.61 8.49
CA THR A 195 -7.39 -7.08 7.89
C THR A 195 -8.46 -8.16 7.97
N GLY A 196 -9.48 -7.95 8.80
CA GLY A 196 -10.67 -8.80 8.82
C GLY A 196 -11.48 -8.62 7.54
N TYR A 197 -11.96 -9.73 6.97
CA TYR A 197 -12.91 -9.71 5.86
C TYR A 197 -14.28 -10.05 6.44
N VAL A 198 -15.29 -9.24 6.10
CA VAL A 198 -16.69 -9.62 6.32
C VAL A 198 -17.05 -10.65 5.25
N GLU A 199 -17.57 -11.81 5.63
CA GLU A 199 -18.13 -12.79 4.69
C GLU A 199 -19.35 -12.21 3.95
#